data_AF-A0A1H4I1L8-F1
#
_entry.id   AF-A0A1H4I1L8-F1
#
_cell.length_a   1.000
_cell.length_b   1.000
_cell.length_c   1.000
_cell.angle_alpha   90.00
_cell.angle_beta   90.00
_cell.angle_gamma   90.00
#
_symmetry.space_group_name_H-M   'P 1'
#
loop_
_entity.id
_entity.type
_entity.pdbx_description
1 polymer ?
#
loop_
_entity_poly.entity_id
_entity_poly.type
_entity_poly.pdbx_seq_one_letter_code
_entity_poly.pdbx_strand_id
1 'polypeptide(L)'
;MKNIEIVENYEEAVNKAAEKGLDIAHLDPDAAIMTVNSYLVMDGITLPLVPVDISDLKEHDILSLKDDITLEVEEYRIVKILEEKVKKYLVLVKVNEENENEYNLYFYAFEESQHDLIILTEEEWPMVEKLYELSHQKPDLDLQLI
;
A
#
# COMPACT_ATOMS: atom_id res chain seq x y z
N MET A 1 20.54 -7.25 1.97
CA MET A 1 20.66 -6.79 3.36
C MET A 1 21.22 -5.38 3.34
N LYS A 2 20.51 -4.39 3.89
CA LYS A 2 21.08 -3.06 4.13
C LYS A 2 22.05 -3.19 5.32
N ASN A 3 23.23 -2.59 5.22
CA ASN A 3 24.11 -2.46 6.37
C ASN A 3 23.49 -1.42 7.30
N ILE A 4 23.12 -1.85 8.51
CA ILE A 4 22.64 -0.94 9.56
C ILE A 4 23.89 -0.36 10.22
N GLU A 5 24.07 0.94 10.06
CA GLU A 5 25.09 1.71 10.78
C GLU A 5 24.58 1.99 12.20
N ILE A 6 25.35 1.63 13.22
CA ILE A 6 25.05 1.90 14.63
C ILE A 6 26.02 2.97 15.15
N VAL A 7 25.57 3.77 16.10
CA VAL A 7 26.38 4.75 16.83
C VAL A 7 26.93 4.13 18.10
N GLU A 8 28.20 4.38 18.41
CA GLU A 8 28.89 3.75 19.55
C GLU A 8 29.19 4.73 20.69
N ASN A 9 29.05 6.03 20.45
CA ASN A 9 29.28 7.06 21.45
C ASN A 9 28.27 8.21 21.37
N TYR A 10 28.27 9.04 22.40
CA TYR A 10 27.29 10.12 22.56
C TYR A 10 27.42 11.22 21.50
N GLU A 11 28.64 11.52 21.05
CA GLU A 11 28.87 12.54 20.01
C GLU A 11 28.28 12.09 18.67
N GLU A 12 28.48 10.83 18.30
CA GLU A 12 27.85 10.21 17.13
C GLU A 12 26.32 10.19 17.26
N ALA A 13 25.80 9.85 18.44
CA ALA A 13 24.36 9.85 18.70
C ALA A 13 23.75 11.25 18.55
N VAL A 14 24.41 12.31 19.02
CA VAL A 14 23.96 13.71 18.87
C VAL A 14 23.94 14.13 17.41
N ASN A 15 25.00 13.84 16.66
CA ASN A 15 25.07 14.18 15.24
C ASN A 15 23.98 13.45 14.44
N LYS A 16 23.81 12.14 14.69
CA LYS A 16 22.80 11.33 13.99
C LYS A 16 21.37 11.70 14.39
N ALA A 17 21.14 12.05 15.65
CA ALA A 17 19.85 12.55 16.12
C ALA A 17 19.48 13.88 15.46
N ALA A 18 20.43 14.79 15.28
CA ALA A 18 20.22 16.05 14.57
C ALA A 18 19.89 15.82 13.08
N GLU A 19 20.57 14.89 12.41
CA GLU A 19 20.28 14.51 11.02
C GLU A 19 18.86 13.91 10.85
N LYS A 20 18.39 13.15 11.85
CA LYS A 20 17.11 12.43 11.82
C LYS A 20 15.96 13.17 12.53
N GLY A 21 16.22 14.34 13.11
CA GLY A 21 15.21 15.12 13.83
C GLY A 21 14.73 14.52 15.15
N LEU A 22 15.56 13.71 15.82
CA LEU A 22 15.24 13.08 17.10
C LEU A 22 15.61 14.00 18.27
N ASP A 23 14.69 14.19 19.22
CA ASP A 23 14.99 14.91 20.46
C ASP A 23 15.56 13.96 21.53
N ILE A 24 16.88 14.07 21.75
CA ILE A 24 17.62 13.31 22.77
C ILE A 24 18.30 14.21 23.81
N ALA A 25 18.04 15.52 23.78
CA ALA A 25 18.79 16.50 24.59
C ALA A 25 18.55 16.36 26.10
N HIS A 26 17.46 15.69 26.48
CA HIS A 26 17.04 15.44 27.85
C HIS A 26 17.48 14.06 28.37
N LEU A 27 18.12 13.23 27.53
CA LEU A 27 18.52 11.87 27.87
C LEU A 27 19.97 11.84 28.36
N ASP A 28 20.27 10.90 29.26
CA ASP A 28 21.65 10.58 29.61
C ASP A 28 22.38 9.94 28.40
N PRO A 29 23.72 9.95 28.39
CA PRO A 29 24.50 9.51 27.23
C PRO A 29 24.19 8.10 26.74
N ASP A 30 23.99 7.15 27.66
CA ASP A 30 23.71 5.76 27.31
C ASP A 30 22.30 5.61 26.75
N ALA A 31 21.31 6.30 27.34
CA ALA A 31 19.94 6.33 26.85
C ALA A 31 19.81 7.01 25.47
N ALA A 32 20.60 8.05 25.21
CA ALA A 32 20.65 8.72 23.92
C ALA A 32 21.19 7.80 22.82
N ILE A 33 22.30 7.09 23.08
CA ILE A 33 22.88 6.11 22.15
C ILE A 33 21.87 5.00 21.84
N MET A 34 21.22 4.45 22.87
CA MET A 34 20.25 3.37 22.71
C MET A 34 19.01 3.81 21.93
N THR A 35 18.51 5.03 22.17
CA THR A 35 17.37 5.61 21.43
C THR A 35 17.69 5.78 19.95
N VAL A 36 18.85 6.35 19.63
CA VAL A 36 19.29 6.55 18.25
C VAL A 36 19.51 5.22 17.54
N ASN A 37 20.18 4.25 18.18
CA ASN A 37 20.39 2.93 17.60
C ASN A 37 19.07 2.17 17.37
N SER A 38 18.14 2.25 18.31
CA SER A 38 16.81 1.64 18.15
C SER A 38 16.07 2.25 16.95
N TYR A 39 16.17 3.56 16.76
CA TYR A 39 15.61 4.23 15.60
C TYR A 39 16.30 3.80 14.29
N LEU A 40 17.63 3.74 14.24
CA LEU A 40 18.37 3.31 13.04
C LEU A 40 18.08 1.85 12.65
N VAL A 41 17.90 0.98 13.64
CA VAL A 41 17.50 -0.40 13.44
C VAL A 41 16.06 -0.47 12.93
N MET A 42 15.14 0.30 13.53
CA MET A 42 13.75 0.37 13.05
C MET A 42 13.69 0.91 11.62
N ASP A 43 14.34 2.03 11.32
CA ASP A 43 14.44 2.64 9.96
C ASP A 43 15.09 1.66 8.95
N GLY A 44 16.05 0.85 9.41
CA GLY A 44 16.73 -0.16 8.59
C GLY A 44 15.92 -1.43 8.33
N ILE A 45 15.02 -1.81 9.24
CA ILE A 45 14.13 -2.98 9.13
C ILE A 45 12.79 -2.61 8.50
N THR A 46 12.31 -1.38 8.69
CA THR A 46 11.21 -0.85 7.90
C THR A 46 11.67 -0.82 6.46
N LEU A 47 11.15 -1.75 5.67
CA LEU A 47 11.19 -1.64 4.22
C LEU A 47 10.76 -0.21 3.89
N PRO A 48 11.48 0.52 3.03
CA PRO A 48 10.82 1.63 2.39
C PRO A 48 9.56 1.02 1.77
N LEU A 49 8.37 1.46 2.21
CA LEU A 49 7.26 1.51 1.28
C LEU A 49 7.79 2.42 0.19
N VAL A 50 8.47 1.82 -0.80
CA VAL A 50 8.52 2.43 -2.10
C VAL A 50 7.04 2.50 -2.45
N PRO A 51 6.42 3.69 -2.49
CA PRO A 51 5.12 3.77 -3.09
C PRO A 51 5.35 3.21 -4.49
N VAL A 52 4.82 2.02 -4.75
CA VAL A 52 4.70 1.53 -6.11
C VAL A 52 3.99 2.66 -6.82
N ASP A 53 4.56 3.17 -7.90
CA ASP A 53 3.93 4.17 -8.72
C ASP A 53 2.67 3.53 -9.33
N ILE A 54 1.56 3.64 -8.60
CA ILE A 54 0.32 2.93 -8.88
C ILE A 54 -0.49 3.58 -10.02
N SER A 55 0.07 4.64 -10.61
CA SER A 55 -0.27 5.12 -11.95
C SER A 55 -0.18 4.00 -13.01
N ASP A 56 0.66 2.98 -12.77
CA ASP A 56 0.89 1.82 -13.63
C ASP A 56 0.15 0.55 -13.17
N LEU A 57 -0.84 0.64 -12.26
CA LEU A 57 -1.59 -0.52 -11.80
C LEU A 57 -2.22 -1.30 -12.96
N LYS A 58 -2.01 -2.62 -12.93
CA LYS A 58 -2.56 -3.56 -13.90
C LYS A 58 -3.42 -4.61 -13.23
N GLU A 59 -4.32 -5.16 -14.01
CA GLU A 59 -5.02 -6.39 -13.63
C GLU A 59 -3.99 -7.48 -13.29
N HIS A 60 -4.28 -8.26 -12.25
CA HIS A 60 -3.45 -9.27 -11.63
C HIS A 60 -2.29 -8.79 -10.75
N ASP A 61 -2.04 -7.48 -10.65
CA ASP A 61 -1.09 -6.94 -9.66
C ASP A 61 -1.56 -7.26 -8.24
N ILE A 62 -0.59 -7.37 -7.32
CA ILE A 62 -0.84 -7.63 -5.90
C ILE A 62 -0.58 -6.33 -5.12
N LEU A 63 -1.58 -5.93 -4.34
CA LEU A 63 -1.55 -4.83 -3.41
C LEU A 63 -1.38 -5.36 -2.00
N SER A 64 -0.45 -4.79 -1.23
CA SER A 64 -0.37 -5.01 0.21
C SER A 64 -1.09 -3.85 0.90
N LEU A 65 -2.26 -4.13 1.47
CA LEU A 65 -3.05 -3.15 2.19
C LEU A 65 -2.85 -3.35 3.68
N LYS A 66 -2.63 -2.25 4.40
CA LYS A 66 -2.55 -2.25 5.86
C LYS A 66 -3.88 -1.78 6.41
N ASP A 67 -4.48 -2.57 7.27
CA ASP A 67 -5.68 -2.16 8.01
C ASP A 67 -5.27 -1.19 9.13
N ASP A 68 -5.86 0.01 9.16
CA ASP A 68 -5.51 1.03 10.15
C ASP A 68 -5.98 0.70 11.57
N ILE A 69 -6.94 -0.23 11.73
CA ILE A 69 -7.50 -0.66 13.01
C ILE A 69 -6.70 -1.83 13.57
N THR A 70 -6.48 -2.89 12.76
CA THR A 70 -5.80 -4.11 13.22
C THR A 70 -4.28 -4.03 13.06
N LEU A 71 -3.78 -3.09 12.23
CA LEU A 71 -2.39 -2.97 11.80
C LEU A 71 -1.86 -4.20 11.04
N GLU A 72 -2.74 -5.14 10.70
CA GLU A 72 -2.40 -6.30 9.89
C GLU A 72 -2.22 -5.88 8.43
N VAL A 73 -1.25 -6.52 7.77
CA VAL A 73 -1.01 -6.33 6.34
C VAL A 73 -1.62 -7.53 5.64
N GLU A 74 -2.58 -7.27 4.77
CA GLU A 74 -3.23 -8.27 3.93
C GLU A 74 -2.88 -8.03 2.46
N GLU A 75 -2.80 -9.11 1.70
CA GLU A 75 -2.49 -9.07 0.27
C GLU A 75 -3.76 -9.27 -0.54
N TYR A 76 -3.96 -8.39 -1.51
CA TYR A 76 -5.10 -8.37 -2.40
C TYR A 76 -4.63 -8.40 -3.85
N ARG A 77 -5.25 -9.22 -4.69
CA ARG A 77 -5.03 -9.21 -6.13
C ARG A 77 -6.08 -8.33 -6.82
N ILE A 78 -5.63 -7.51 -7.75
CA ILE A 78 -6.50 -6.75 -8.63
C ILE A 78 -7.12 -7.71 -9.65
N VAL A 79 -8.42 -7.96 -9.54
CA VAL A 79 -9.18 -8.76 -10.49
C VAL A 79 -9.54 -7.94 -11.72
N LYS A 80 -9.93 -6.68 -11.50
CA LYS A 80 -10.37 -5.77 -12.55
C LYS A 80 -10.08 -4.33 -12.17
N ILE A 81 -9.75 -3.53 -13.18
CA ILE A 81 -9.71 -2.07 -13.07
C ILE A 81 -10.87 -1.54 -13.91
N LEU A 82 -11.79 -0.82 -13.27
CA LEU A 82 -12.92 -0.18 -13.93
C LEU A 82 -12.66 1.32 -13.98
N GLU A 83 -12.95 1.95 -15.11
CA GLU A 83 -12.71 3.37 -15.30
C GLU A 83 -13.98 4.07 -15.77
N GLU A 84 -14.30 5.21 -15.13
CA GLU A 84 -15.36 6.11 -15.57
C GLU A 84 -14.86 7.56 -15.47
N LYS A 85 -14.70 8.19 -16.64
CA LYS A 85 -14.19 9.55 -16.80
C LYS A 85 -12.79 9.72 -16.19
N VAL A 86 -12.70 10.27 -14.98
CA VAL A 86 -11.47 10.58 -14.25
C VAL A 86 -11.32 9.73 -12.99
N LYS A 87 -12.29 8.86 -12.69
CA LYS A 87 -12.27 7.98 -11.52
C LYS A 87 -11.90 6.58 -11.96
N LYS A 88 -10.98 5.97 -11.20
CA LYS A 88 -10.63 4.56 -11.30
C LYS A 88 -11.22 3.81 -10.11
N TYR A 89 -11.67 2.60 -10.36
CA TYR A 89 -12.23 1.71 -9.37
C TYR A 89 -11.50 0.37 -9.45
N LEU A 90 -11.09 -0.15 -8.31
CA LEU A 90 -10.40 -1.42 -8.21
C LEU A 90 -11.35 -2.48 -7.67
N VAL A 91 -11.35 -3.63 -8.34
CA VAL A 91 -11.99 -4.85 -7.87
C VAL A 91 -10.90 -5.77 -7.36
N LEU A 92 -10.97 -6.11 -6.08
CA LEU A 92 -9.94 -6.81 -5.36
C LEU A 92 -10.46 -8.16 -4.84
N VAL A 93 -9.60 -9.16 -4.80
CA VAL A 93 -9.81 -10.43 -4.09
C VAL A 93 -8.64 -10.62 -3.13
N LYS A 94 -8.89 -11.15 -1.93
CA LYS A 94 -7.78 -11.49 -1.04
C LYS A 94 -7.00 -12.66 -1.61
N VAL A 95 -5.67 -12.56 -1.62
CA VAL A 95 -4.79 -13.60 -2.19
C VAL A 95 -4.92 -14.93 -1.44
N ASN A 96 -5.22 -14.90 -0.14
CA ASN A 96 -5.46 -16.12 0.66
C ASN A 96 -6.81 -16.79 0.36
N GLU A 97 -7.80 -16.06 -0.16
CA GLU A 97 -9.14 -16.54 -0.50
C GLU A 97 -9.30 -16.86 -2.00
N GLU A 98 -8.39 -16.41 -2.87
CA GLU A 98 -8.54 -16.51 -4.34
C GLU A 98 -8.65 -17.95 -4.88
N ASN A 99 -8.22 -18.94 -4.09
CA ASN A 99 -8.28 -20.37 -4.44
C ASN A 99 -9.48 -21.10 -3.82
N GLU A 100 -10.35 -20.39 -3.10
CA GLU A 100 -11.57 -20.95 -2.54
C GLU A 100 -12.65 -21.14 -3.62
N ASN A 101 -13.54 -22.11 -3.41
CA ASN A 101 -14.64 -22.37 -4.37
C ASN A 101 -15.62 -21.19 -4.47
N GLU A 102 -15.72 -20.39 -3.40
CA GLU A 102 -16.48 -19.15 -3.32
C GLU A 102 -15.58 -18.14 -2.60
N TYR A 103 -15.38 -16.97 -3.19
CA TYR A 103 -14.55 -15.92 -2.62
C TYR A 103 -15.26 -14.56 -2.71
N ASN A 104 -14.89 -13.66 -1.80
CA ASN A 104 -15.46 -12.31 -1.78
C ASN A 104 -14.70 -11.38 -2.72
N LEU A 105 -15.45 -10.50 -3.37
CA LEU A 105 -14.91 -9.40 -4.15
C LEU A 105 -15.12 -8.09 -3.40
N TYR A 106 -14.04 -7.31 -3.33
CA TYR A 106 -14.03 -6.01 -2.68
C TYR A 106 -13.92 -4.92 -3.72
N PHE A 107 -14.69 -3.86 -3.57
CA PHE A 107 -14.77 -2.78 -4.55
C PHE A 107 -14.40 -1.45 -3.87
N TYR A 108 -13.42 -0.76 -4.44
CA TYR A 108 -12.93 0.51 -3.92
C TYR A 108 -12.76 1.52 -5.04
N ALA A 109 -12.99 2.80 -4.72
CA ALA A 109 -12.52 3.90 -5.55
C ALA A 109 -11.03 4.11 -5.27
N PHE A 110 -10.27 4.40 -6.32
CA PHE A 110 -8.86 4.69 -6.22
C PHE A 110 -8.61 6.18 -6.45
N GLU A 111 -8.06 6.86 -5.44
CA GLU A 111 -7.66 8.26 -5.53
C GLU A 111 -6.16 8.36 -5.82
N GLU A 112 -5.82 8.57 -7.10
CA GLU A 112 -4.42 8.62 -7.57
C GLU A 112 -3.58 9.68 -6.84
N SER A 113 -4.18 10.83 -6.48
CA SER A 113 -3.44 11.92 -5.82
C SER A 113 -3.00 11.59 -4.39
N GLN A 114 -3.74 10.73 -3.70
CA GLN A 114 -3.46 10.34 -2.32
C GLN A 114 -2.95 8.90 -2.21
N HIS A 115 -2.99 8.13 -3.31
CA HIS A 115 -2.66 6.71 -3.35
C HIS A 115 -3.53 5.87 -2.41
N ASP A 116 -4.78 6.30 -2.21
CA ASP A 116 -5.70 5.73 -1.23
C ASP A 116 -6.86 4.99 -1.89
N LEU A 117 -7.32 3.95 -1.18
CA LEU A 117 -8.54 3.22 -1.50
C LEU A 117 -9.70 3.73 -0.65
N ILE A 118 -10.72 4.25 -1.32
CA ILE A 118 -11.87 4.87 -0.69
C ILE A 118 -13.08 3.94 -0.83
N ILE A 119 -13.81 3.77 0.26
CA ILE A 119 -15.07 3.02 0.28
C ILE A 119 -16.07 3.73 -0.65
N LEU A 120 -16.71 2.95 -1.52
CA LEU A 120 -17.71 3.46 -2.44
C LEU A 120 -18.89 4.07 -1.71
N THR A 121 -19.35 5.22 -2.20
CA THR A 121 -20.59 5.83 -1.74
C THR A 121 -21.82 5.13 -2.33
N GLU A 122 -22.99 5.27 -1.69
CA GLU A 122 -24.25 4.68 -2.19
C GLU A 122 -24.61 5.15 -3.61
N GLU A 123 -24.19 6.35 -4.00
CA GLU A 123 -24.42 6.89 -5.35
C GLU A 123 -23.49 6.28 -6.39
N GLU A 124 -22.28 5.86 -5.99
CA GLU A 124 -21.29 5.26 -6.88
C GLU A 124 -21.56 3.77 -7.11
N TRP A 125 -22.15 3.08 -6.14
CA TRP A 125 -22.38 1.64 -6.22
C TRP A 125 -23.13 1.19 -7.49
N PRO A 126 -24.28 1.78 -7.87
CA PRO A 126 -25.01 1.36 -9.07
C PRO A 126 -24.21 1.53 -10.36
N MET A 127 -23.31 2.52 -10.38
CA MET A 127 -22.44 2.78 -11.52
C MET A 127 -21.32 1.74 -11.61
N VAL A 128 -20.64 1.48 -10.48
CA VAL A 128 -19.55 0.49 -10.40
C VAL A 128 -20.07 -0.91 -10.70
N GLU A 129 -21.23 -1.28 -10.16
CA GLU A 129 -21.90 -2.55 -10.45
C GLU A 129 -22.15 -2.72 -11.95
N LYS A 130 -22.71 -1.69 -12.61
CA LYS A 130 -22.92 -1.71 -14.06
C LYS A 130 -21.62 -1.82 -14.86
N LEU A 131 -20.56 -1.12 -14.46
CA LEU A 131 -19.25 -1.21 -15.12
C LEU A 131 -18.67 -2.62 -14.97
N TYR A 132 -18.80 -3.20 -13.78
CA TYR A 132 -18.36 -4.54 -13.49
C TYR A 132 -19.10 -5.59 -14.34
N GLU A 133 -20.44 -5.52 -14.40
CA GLU A 133 -21.25 -6.40 -15.26
C GLU A 133 -20.85 -6.29 -16.74
N LEU A 134 -20.68 -5.07 -17.25
CA LEU A 134 -20.25 -4.83 -18.64
C LEU A 134 -18.87 -5.42 -18.92
N SER A 135 -17.96 -5.36 -17.94
CA SER A 135 -16.62 -5.93 -18.05
C SER A 135 -16.64 -7.48 -18.06
N HIS A 136 -17.64 -8.09 -17.42
CA HIS A 136 -17.84 -9.55 -17.38
C HIS A 136 -18.60 -10.09 -18.60
N GLN A 137 -19.35 -9.23 -19.30
CA GLN A 137 -20.09 -9.61 -20.51
C GLN A 137 -19.24 -9.71 -21.79
N LYS A 138 -17.93 -9.43 -21.73
CA LYS A 138 -17.02 -9.62 -22.88
C LYS A 138 -16.04 -10.79 -22.66
N PRO A 139 -16.42 -12.02 -23.05
CA PRO A 139 -15.54 -12.89 -23.82
C PRO A 139 -15.71 -12.54 -25.32
N ASP A 140 -14.61 -12.31 -26.04
CA ASP A 140 -14.55 -12.18 -27.51
C ASP A 140 -15.29 -10.99 -28.16
N LEU A 141 -14.59 -9.86 -28.35
CA LEU A 141 -14.57 -9.25 -29.68
C LEU A 141 -13.17 -9.37 -30.23
N ASP A 142 -12.88 -10.58 -30.72
CA ASP A 142 -12.03 -10.78 -31.88
C ASP A 142 -12.70 -10.04 -33.06
N LEU A 143 -12.62 -8.72 -33.07
CA LEU A 143 -12.84 -7.93 -34.27
C LEU A 143 -11.64 -8.18 -35.17
N GLN A 144 -11.74 -9.29 -35.91
CA GLN A 144 -11.08 -9.44 -37.19
C GLN A 144 -11.46 -8.24 -38.05
N LEU A 145 -10.66 -7.19 -37.96
CA LEU A 145 -10.65 -6.10 -38.92
C LEU A 145 -9.72 -6.53 -40.06
N ILE A 146 -10.38 -7.16 -41.04
CA ILE A 146 -10.10 -7.16 -42.50
C ILE A 146 -8.69 -7.57 -42.94
#